data_AF-A0A6D2L566-F1
#
_entry.id   AF-A0A6D2L566-F1
#
_cell.length_a   1.000
_cell.length_b   1.000
_cell.length_c   1.000
_cell.angle_alpha   90.00
_cell.angle_beta   90.00
_cell.angle_gamma   90.00
#
_symmetry.space_group_name_H-M   'P 1'
#
loop_
_entity.id
_entity.type
_entity.pdbx_description
1 polymer ?
#
loop_
_entity_poly.entity_id
_entity_poly.type
_entity_poly.pdbx_seq_one_letter_code
_entity_poly.pdbx_strand_id
1 'polypeptide(L)'
;MAMRRQKYASPEEQDANYCQVFIEHMNKDATSWFSNLPAETIDNFDDLSTAFMKHFGMFMSKGSTNLFTMAQGKDESLREFVERFKTAAAEHSDIPDEMGIKAFENGLWFESKLKESLMLDEPATLQDALHSPKNTSASKKARRTTQRFME
;
A
#
# COMPACT_ATOMS: atom_id res chain seq x y z
N MET A 1 -1.49 -21.20 -21.51
CA MET A 1 -0.94 -22.43 -20.91
C MET A 1 -1.97 -22.96 -19.94
N ALA A 2 -2.52 -24.16 -20.14
CA ALA A 2 -3.42 -24.76 -19.16
C ALA A 2 -2.57 -25.28 -17.99
N MET A 3 -2.70 -24.66 -16.82
CA MET A 3 -2.11 -25.18 -15.58
C MET A 3 -2.76 -26.53 -15.27
N ARG A 4 -2.04 -27.63 -15.45
CA ARG A 4 -2.50 -28.94 -14.99
C ARG A 4 -2.41 -28.95 -13.47
N ARG A 5 -3.51 -29.29 -12.80
CA ARG A 5 -3.47 -29.56 -11.36
C ARG A 5 -2.57 -30.77 -11.13
N GLN A 6 -1.46 -30.57 -10.42
CA GLN A 6 -0.63 -31.66 -9.91
C GLN A 6 -1.53 -32.56 -9.05
N LYS A 7 -1.49 -33.87 -9.28
CA LYS A 7 -2.14 -34.85 -8.41
C LYS A 7 -1.06 -35.49 -7.54
N TYR A 8 -1.27 -35.50 -6.24
CA TYR A 8 -0.38 -36.13 -5.27
C TYR A 8 -0.99 -37.46 -4.83
N ALA A 9 -0.14 -38.45 -4.56
CA ALA A 9 -0.58 -39.76 -4.09
C ALA A 9 -0.97 -39.75 -2.61
N SER A 10 -0.45 -38.79 -1.82
CA SER A 10 -0.81 -38.60 -0.41
C SER A 10 -0.68 -37.13 0.04
N PRO A 11 -1.27 -36.76 1.20
CA PRO A 11 -1.09 -35.44 1.81
C PRO A 11 0.38 -35.13 2.14
N GLU A 12 1.15 -36.13 2.56
CA GLU A 12 2.56 -35.95 2.91
C GLU A 12 3.41 -35.61 1.67
N GLU A 13 3.12 -36.24 0.52
CA GLU A 13 3.76 -35.91 -0.76
C GLU A 13 3.40 -34.48 -1.20
N GLN A 14 2.16 -34.07 -0.98
CA GLN A 14 1.69 -32.73 -1.29
C GLN A 14 2.39 -31.67 -0.43
N ASP A 15 2.50 -31.90 0.88
CA ASP A 15 3.17 -31.00 1.81
C ASP A 15 4.66 -30.90 1.53
N ALA A 16 5.33 -32.04 1.28
CA ALA A 16 6.73 -32.05 0.89
C ALA A 16 6.97 -31.23 -0.38
N ASN A 17 6.09 -31.36 -1.37
CA ASN A 17 6.17 -30.55 -2.58
C ASN A 17 5.94 -29.06 -2.30
N TYR A 18 5.02 -28.68 -1.42
CA TYR A 18 4.81 -27.28 -1.04
C TYR A 18 6.02 -26.69 -0.34
N CYS A 19 6.61 -27.41 0.62
CA CYS A 19 7.86 -27.02 1.25
C CYS A 19 8.97 -26.80 0.22
N GLN A 20 9.16 -27.74 -0.70
CA GLN A 20 10.18 -27.65 -1.72
C GLN A 20 10.00 -26.42 -2.61
N VAL A 21 8.81 -26.24 -3.21
CA VAL A 21 8.53 -25.10 -4.08
C VAL A 21 8.71 -23.79 -3.32
N PHE A 22 8.29 -23.73 -2.06
CA PHE A 22 8.46 -22.52 -1.25
C PHE A 22 9.93 -22.18 -1.01
N ILE A 23 10.76 -23.17 -0.64
CA ILE A 23 12.21 -23.00 -0.41
C ILE A 23 12.92 -22.61 -1.71
N GLU A 24 12.56 -23.18 -2.86
CA GLU A 24 13.14 -22.87 -4.17
C GLU A 24 12.97 -21.39 -4.57
N HIS A 25 11.90 -20.74 -4.11
CA HIS A 25 11.59 -19.34 -4.42
C HIS A 25 12.03 -18.36 -3.33
N MET A 26 12.73 -18.84 -2.29
CA MET A 26 13.32 -17.96 -1.29
C MET A 26 14.47 -17.13 -1.87
N ASN A 27 14.61 -15.90 -1.38
CA ASN A 27 15.82 -15.12 -1.63
C ASN A 27 16.97 -15.62 -0.74
N LYS A 28 18.18 -15.09 -0.96
CA LYS A 28 19.40 -15.54 -0.25
C LYS A 28 19.28 -15.45 1.27
N ASP A 29 18.65 -14.39 1.78
CA ASP A 29 18.51 -14.18 3.22
C ASP A 29 17.55 -15.20 3.83
N ALA A 30 16.44 -15.48 3.16
CA ALA A 30 15.47 -16.50 3.55
C ALA A 30 16.05 -17.93 3.49
N THR A 31 16.83 -18.28 2.45
CA THR A 31 17.51 -19.58 2.39
C THR A 31 18.55 -19.73 3.49
N SER A 32 19.30 -18.67 3.80
CA SER A 32 20.26 -18.66 4.91
C SER A 32 19.57 -18.85 6.25
N TRP A 33 18.46 -18.14 6.50
CA TRP A 33 17.64 -18.33 7.69
C TRP A 33 17.15 -19.78 7.82
N PHE A 34 16.56 -20.34 6.77
CA PHE A 34 16.02 -21.70 6.78
C PHE A 34 17.12 -22.73 7.12
N SER A 35 18.32 -22.56 6.56
CA SER A 35 19.48 -23.45 6.82
C SER A 35 20.00 -23.39 8.27
N ASN A 36 19.66 -22.34 9.02
CA ASN A 36 20.06 -22.16 10.42
C ASN A 36 18.98 -22.62 11.42
N LEU A 37 17.83 -23.11 10.95
CA LEU A 37 16.81 -23.69 11.83
C LEU A 37 17.35 -25.00 12.46
N PRO A 38 17.03 -25.29 13.73
CA PRO A 38 17.34 -26.59 14.31
C PRO A 38 16.71 -27.73 13.49
N ALA A 39 17.36 -28.89 13.49
CA ALA A 39 16.77 -30.08 12.86
C ALA A 39 15.42 -30.41 13.51
N GLU A 40 14.51 -31.00 12.72
CA GLU A 40 13.20 -31.50 13.20
C GLU A 40 12.25 -30.40 13.74
N THR A 41 12.43 -29.13 13.33
CA THR A 41 11.49 -28.06 13.71
C THR A 41 10.38 -27.78 12.71
N ILE A 42 10.48 -28.35 11.50
CA ILE A 42 9.53 -28.15 10.39
C ILE A 42 9.09 -29.53 9.91
N ASP A 43 7.85 -29.93 10.21
CA ASP A 43 7.31 -31.23 9.81
C ASP A 43 6.46 -31.15 8.53
N ASN A 44 5.91 -29.97 8.25
CA ASN A 44 5.01 -29.73 7.12
C ASN A 44 5.08 -28.26 6.65
N PHE A 45 4.28 -27.94 5.63
CA PHE A 45 4.24 -26.60 5.05
C PHE A 45 3.67 -25.54 5.99
N ASP A 46 2.73 -25.90 6.87
CA ASP A 46 2.14 -24.98 7.85
C ASP A 46 3.20 -24.52 8.87
N ASP A 47 4.01 -25.45 9.38
CA ASP A 47 5.14 -25.14 10.27
C ASP A 47 6.16 -24.21 9.57
N LEU A 48 6.49 -24.52 8.31
CA LEU A 48 7.42 -23.72 7.50
C LEU A 48 6.91 -22.30 7.30
N SER A 49 5.67 -22.17 6.85
CA SER A 49 5.05 -20.88 6.58
C SER A 49 4.88 -20.06 7.85
N THR A 50 4.51 -20.69 8.97
CA THR A 50 4.39 -20.03 10.28
C THR A 50 5.74 -19.55 10.80
N ALA A 51 6.78 -20.39 10.72
CA ALA A 51 8.13 -20.02 11.13
C ALA A 51 8.68 -18.87 10.27
N PHE A 52 8.45 -18.93 8.95
CA PHE A 52 8.83 -17.89 8.01
C PHE A 52 8.13 -16.57 8.33
N MET A 53 6.81 -16.60 8.52
CA MET A 53 6.02 -15.41 8.90
C MET A 53 6.41 -14.88 10.28
N LYS A 54 6.80 -15.73 11.23
CA LYS A 54 7.30 -15.26 12.52
C LYS A 54 8.66 -14.54 12.39
N HIS A 55 9.55 -15.05 11.53
CA HIS A 55 10.89 -14.48 11.35
C HIS A 55 10.88 -13.22 10.49
N PHE A 56 10.21 -13.27 9.34
CA PHE A 56 10.16 -12.19 8.35
C PHE A 56 8.92 -11.31 8.44
N GLY A 57 7.82 -11.83 9.00
CA GLY A 57 6.54 -11.10 9.07
C GLY A 57 6.55 -9.92 10.03
N MET A 58 7.55 -9.81 10.92
CA MET A 58 7.75 -8.60 11.72
C MET A 58 8.02 -7.35 10.86
N PHE A 59 8.51 -7.53 9.63
CA PHE A 59 8.67 -6.46 8.63
C PHE A 59 7.43 -6.28 7.74
N MET A 60 6.55 -7.28 7.64
CA MET A 60 5.43 -7.29 6.69
C MET A 60 4.12 -6.75 7.26
N SER A 61 3.93 -6.67 8.59
CA SER A 61 2.64 -6.26 9.12
C SER A 61 2.70 -5.82 10.58
N LYS A 62 2.90 -4.51 10.79
CA LYS A 62 2.24 -3.78 11.87
C LYS A 62 1.68 -2.47 11.31
N GLY A 63 0.54 -2.54 10.64
CA GLY A 63 -0.31 -1.37 10.39
C GLY A 63 -0.10 -0.63 9.06
N SER A 64 0.57 -1.23 8.06
CA SER A 64 0.75 -0.53 6.79
C SER A 64 -0.59 -0.30 6.09
N THR A 65 -0.92 0.96 5.87
CA THR A 65 -2.18 1.34 5.23
C THR A 65 -2.07 1.03 3.73
N ASN A 66 -2.98 0.23 3.17
CA ASN A 66 -2.99 -0.04 1.73
C ASN A 66 -3.42 1.23 0.96
N LEU A 67 -2.46 1.87 0.28
CA LEU A 67 -2.66 3.10 -0.50
C LEU A 67 -3.80 3.00 -1.50
N PHE A 68 -3.99 1.84 -2.16
CA PHE A 68 -5.01 1.65 -3.19
C PHE A 68 -6.43 1.58 -2.64
N THR A 69 -6.57 1.40 -1.33
CA THR A 69 -7.88 1.40 -0.64
C THR A 69 -8.18 2.71 0.07
N MET A 70 -7.21 3.63 0.11
CA MET A 70 -7.42 4.94 0.71
C MET A 70 -8.38 5.76 -0.14
N ALA A 71 -9.40 6.30 0.50
CA ALA A 71 -10.33 7.23 -0.11
C ALA A 71 -10.49 8.46 0.79
N GLN A 72 -10.70 9.61 0.16
CA GLN A 72 -11.12 10.84 0.81
C GLN A 72 -12.54 10.66 1.33
N GLY A 73 -12.74 10.83 2.63
CA GLY A 73 -14.06 10.81 3.25
C GLY A 73 -14.94 11.95 2.75
N LYS A 74 -16.26 11.75 2.73
CA LYS A 74 -17.22 12.77 2.27
C LYS A 74 -17.11 14.09 3.05
N ASP A 75 -16.87 13.98 4.35
CA ASP A 75 -16.73 15.12 5.27
C ASP A 75 -15.26 15.45 5.58
N GLU A 76 -14.32 14.79 4.90
CA GLU A 76 -12.90 14.97 5.10
C GLU A 76 -12.34 16.05 4.19
N SER A 77 -11.60 17.00 4.77
CA SER A 77 -10.93 18.01 3.96
C SER A 77 -9.82 17.39 3.10
N LEU A 78 -9.56 18.00 1.94
CA LEU A 78 -8.48 17.57 1.07
C LEU A 78 -7.12 17.53 1.79
N ARG A 79 -6.89 18.50 2.68
CA ARG A 79 -5.66 18.58 3.48
C ARG A 79 -5.52 17.37 4.41
N GLU A 80 -6.58 16.98 5.11
CA GLU A 80 -6.56 15.82 6.01
C GLU A 80 -6.29 14.53 5.23
N PHE A 81 -6.95 14.36 4.07
CA PHE A 81 -6.71 13.20 3.21
C PHE A 81 -5.26 13.14 2.73
N VAL A 82 -4.71 14.25 2.24
CA VAL A 82 -3.32 14.33 1.77
C VAL A 82 -2.32 13.99 2.87
N GLU A 83 -2.52 14.50 4.09
CA GLU A 83 -1.63 14.20 5.21
C GLU A 83 -1.70 12.71 5.60
N ARG A 84 -2.89 12.11 5.65
CA ARG A 84 -3.02 10.65 5.85
C ARG A 84 -2.33 9.87 4.73
N PHE A 85 -2.52 10.28 3.48
CA PHE A 85 -1.90 9.62 2.33
C PHE A 85 -0.38 9.70 2.38
N LYS A 86 0.19 10.85 2.76
CA LYS A 86 1.64 11.01 2.97
C LYS A 86 2.17 10.08 4.05
N THR A 87 1.48 9.98 5.19
CA THR A 87 1.89 9.08 6.27
C THR A 87 1.90 7.63 5.79
N ALA A 88 0.84 7.19 5.11
CA ALA A 88 0.79 5.85 4.55
C ALA A 88 1.88 5.64 3.48
N ALA A 89 2.09 6.60 2.57
CA ALA A 89 3.09 6.47 1.50
C ALA A 89 4.51 6.38 2.03
N ALA A 90 4.81 7.02 3.17
CA ALA A 90 6.11 6.91 3.83
C ALA A 90 6.40 5.49 4.36
N GLU A 91 5.37 4.67 4.61
CA GLU A 91 5.50 3.27 5.00
C GLU A 91 5.81 2.35 3.81
N HIS A 92 5.65 2.84 2.56
CA HIS A 92 5.82 2.07 1.32
C HIS A 92 6.84 2.72 0.38
N SER A 93 8.09 2.87 0.85
CA SER A 93 9.16 3.57 0.13
C SER A 93 9.61 2.90 -1.19
N ASP A 94 9.16 1.67 -1.45
CA ASP A 94 9.47 0.85 -2.61
C ASP A 94 8.43 0.95 -3.74
N ILE A 95 7.29 1.61 -3.51
CA ILE A 95 6.26 1.78 -4.53
C ILE A 95 6.75 2.76 -5.61
N PRO A 96 6.71 2.38 -6.91
CA PRO A 96 6.99 3.28 -8.02
C PRO A 96 6.06 4.51 -8.02
N ASP A 97 6.59 5.68 -8.38
CA ASP A 97 5.84 6.93 -8.41
C ASP A 97 4.53 6.83 -9.20
N GLU A 98 4.55 6.17 -10.37
CA GLU A 98 3.37 5.95 -11.21
C GLU A 98 2.23 5.25 -10.44
N MET A 99 2.57 4.20 -9.68
CA MET A 99 1.59 3.48 -8.86
C MET A 99 1.09 4.33 -7.70
N GLY A 100 1.98 5.08 -7.06
CA GLY A 100 1.62 6.02 -6.00
C GLY A 100 0.67 7.12 -6.47
N ILE A 101 0.94 7.70 -7.65
CA ILE A 101 0.11 8.73 -8.28
C ILE A 101 -1.28 8.17 -8.57
N LYS A 102 -1.39 6.99 -9.20
CA LYS A 102 -2.70 6.37 -9.48
C LYS A 102 -3.47 6.05 -8.21
N ALA A 103 -2.81 5.56 -7.17
CA ALA A 103 -3.46 5.34 -5.87
C ALA A 103 -4.00 6.66 -5.28
N PHE A 104 -3.19 7.73 -5.34
CA PHE A 104 -3.58 9.06 -4.86
C PHE A 104 -4.77 9.62 -5.65
N GLU A 105 -4.70 9.61 -6.99
CA GLU A 105 -5.77 10.05 -7.89
C GLU A 105 -7.09 9.30 -7.64
N ASN A 106 -7.01 7.98 -7.47
CA ASN A 106 -8.19 7.14 -7.23
C ASN A 106 -8.81 7.42 -5.87
N GLY A 107 -8.00 7.70 -4.86
CA GLY A 107 -8.47 8.02 -3.51
C GLY A 107 -9.12 9.39 -3.38
N LEU A 108 -8.82 10.35 -4.27
CA LEU A 108 -9.46 11.67 -4.25
C LEU A 108 -10.96 11.58 -4.54
N TRP A 109 -11.73 12.45 -3.87
CA TRP A 109 -13.16 12.61 -4.12
C TRP A 109 -13.42 12.86 -5.61
N PHE A 110 -14.49 12.26 -6.16
CA PHE A 110 -14.71 12.24 -7.60
C PHE A 110 -14.92 13.63 -8.23
N GLU A 111 -15.49 14.59 -7.48
CA GLU A 111 -15.66 16.00 -7.85
C GLU A 111 -14.47 16.90 -7.44
N SER A 112 -13.33 16.30 -7.07
CA SER A 112 -12.16 17.06 -6.65
C SER A 112 -11.53 17.80 -7.83
N LYS A 113 -11.43 19.13 -7.74
CA LYS A 113 -10.67 19.96 -8.69
C LYS A 113 -9.19 19.57 -8.77
N LEU A 114 -8.64 18.99 -7.69
CA LEU A 114 -7.29 18.45 -7.72
C LEU A 114 -7.23 17.23 -8.64
N LYS A 115 -8.20 16.31 -8.52
CA LYS A 115 -8.28 15.11 -9.36
C LYS A 115 -8.40 15.47 -10.85
N GLU A 116 -9.28 16.42 -11.19
CA GLU A 116 -9.38 16.94 -12.56
C GLU A 116 -8.04 17.51 -13.05
N SER A 117 -7.33 18.26 -12.20
CA SER A 117 -6.04 18.83 -12.57
C SER A 117 -4.96 17.77 -12.81
N LEU A 118 -4.90 16.72 -11.98
CA LEU A 118 -3.90 15.66 -12.11
C LEU A 118 -4.14 14.84 -13.38
N MET A 119 -5.40 14.65 -13.77
CA MET A 119 -5.74 14.02 -15.05
C MET A 119 -5.35 14.87 -16.27
N LEU A 120 -5.28 16.19 -16.13
CA LEU A 120 -4.90 17.12 -17.20
C LEU A 120 -3.39 17.36 -17.28
N ASP A 121 -2.72 17.35 -16.13
CA ASP A 121 -1.30 17.62 -15.98
C ASP A 121 -0.72 16.52 -15.07
N GLU A 122 -0.35 15.40 -15.71
CA GLU A 122 0.09 14.20 -15.01
C GLU A 122 1.45 14.46 -14.35
N PRO A 123 1.54 14.37 -13.01
CA PRO A 123 2.77 14.65 -12.30
C PRO A 123 3.83 13.58 -12.58
N ALA A 124 5.10 13.97 -12.63
CA ALA A 124 6.20 13.04 -12.85
C ALA A 124 6.52 12.22 -11.59
N THR A 125 6.27 12.76 -10.40
CA THR A 125 6.55 12.11 -9.12
C THR A 125 5.36 12.19 -8.17
N LEU A 126 5.27 11.24 -7.24
CA LEU A 126 4.24 11.28 -6.20
C LEU A 126 4.37 12.55 -5.34
N GLN A 127 5.61 13.02 -5.11
CA GLN A 127 5.84 14.25 -4.37
C GLN A 127 5.23 15.47 -5.07
N ASP A 128 5.35 15.58 -6.40
CA ASP A 128 4.75 16.68 -7.16
C ASP A 128 3.23 16.63 -7.08
N ALA A 129 2.64 15.43 -7.15
CA ALA A 129 1.19 15.22 -7.00
C ALA A 129 0.68 15.72 -5.63
N LEU A 130 1.41 15.37 -4.56
CA LEU A 130 1.06 15.71 -3.17
C LEU A 130 1.26 17.21 -2.86
N HIS A 131 2.22 17.86 -3.53
CA HIS A 131 2.54 19.28 -3.34
C HIS A 131 1.85 20.22 -4.35
N SER A 132 1.00 19.70 -5.22
CA SER A 132 0.32 20.49 -6.26
C SER A 132 -0.22 21.81 -5.67
N PRO A 133 0.10 22.99 -6.25
CA PRO A 133 -0.30 24.29 -5.70
C PRO A 133 -1.81 24.41 -5.48
N LYS A 134 -2.59 23.66 -6.26
CA LYS A 134 -4.06 23.58 -6.21
C LYS A 134 -4.59 22.80 -4.99
N ASN A 135 -3.73 22.09 -4.27
CA ASN A 135 -3.98 21.51 -2.94
C ASN A 135 -4.00 22.59 -1.85
N THR A 136 -3.33 23.73 -2.05
CA THR A 136 -3.34 24.83 -1.09
C THR A 136 -4.59 25.68 -1.27
N SER A 137 -5.71 25.26 -0.69
CA SER A 137 -6.79 26.21 -0.38
C SER A 137 -6.25 27.18 0.67
N ALA A 138 -5.69 28.29 0.22
CA ALA A 138 -5.53 29.45 1.07
C ALA A 138 -6.92 29.83 1.62
N SER A 139 -7.13 29.59 2.91
CA SER A 139 -8.18 30.27 3.67
C SER A 139 -7.90 31.77 3.66
N LYS A 140 -8.25 32.44 2.57
CA LYS A 140 -8.44 33.89 2.49
C LYS A 140 -9.62 34.18 1.59
N LYS A 141 -10.82 34.05 2.15
CA LYS A 141 -11.92 34.93 1.77
C LYS A 141 -12.20 35.89 2.92
N ALA A 142 -11.32 36.90 3.01
CA ALA A 142 -11.70 38.15 3.63
C ALA A 142 -12.76 38.83 2.73
N ARG A 143 -13.77 39.43 3.39
CA ARG A 143 -14.73 40.45 2.90
C ARG A 143 -15.96 39.89 2.15
N ARG A 144 -17.22 40.25 2.44
CA ARG A 144 -17.86 41.29 3.28
C ARG A 144 -19.36 40.94 3.34
N THR A 145 -20.05 41.19 4.46
CA THR A 145 -21.48 41.53 4.40
C THR A 145 -21.76 42.74 5.28
N THR A 146 -21.99 43.86 4.59
CA THR A 146 -22.56 45.09 5.09
C THR A 146 -24.04 44.88 5.42
N GLN A 147 -24.49 45.34 6.59
CA GLN A 147 -25.87 45.79 6.83
C GLN A 147 -25.75 47.01 7.78
N ARG A 148 -25.68 48.26 7.29
CA ARG A 148 -26.75 49.16 6.79
C ARG A 148 -27.66 49.60 7.96
N PHE A 149 -27.53 50.83 8.46
CA PHE A 149 -28.38 52.03 8.21
C PHE A 149 -28.16 52.91 9.47
N MET A 150 -28.30 54.23 9.56
CA MET A 150 -28.65 55.37 8.71
C MET A 150 -28.02 56.59 9.44
N GLU A 151 -28.27 57.80 8.95
CA GLU A 151 -27.95 59.11 9.58
C GLU A 151 -27.95 59.15 11.13
#